data_AF-A0A1F2X788-F1
#
_entry.id   AF-A0A1F2X788-F1
#
_cell.length_a   1.000
_cell.length_b   1.000
_cell.length_c   1.000
_cell.angle_alpha   90.00
_cell.angle_beta   90.00
_cell.angle_gamma   90.00
#
_symmetry.space_group_name_H-M   'P 1'
#
loop_
_entity.id
_entity.type
_entity.pdbx_description
1 polymer ?
#
loop_
_entity_poly.entity_id
_entity_poly.type
_entity_poly.pdbx_seq_one_letter_code
_entity_poly.pdbx_strand_id
1 'polypeptide(L)'
;MVQGAALYAESCAECHRPDLSGDPDWKSRADDGGLRPPPQDASGHTWHHPDDELVGIVLRGYDFPVPESRMPSFGSTLTEDEVLAILDFIKASWGDAERLYQWEQTVRAREPQ
;
A
#
# COMPACT_ATOMS: atom_id res chain seq x y z
N MET A 1 14.30 0.23 -16.62
CA MET A 1 13.51 1.07 -15.68
C MET A 1 12.21 0.34 -15.45
N VAL A 2 11.95 -0.08 -14.21
CA VAL A 2 10.65 -0.68 -13.85
C VAL A 2 9.62 0.46 -13.79
N GLN A 3 8.50 0.32 -14.49
CA GLN A 3 7.45 1.36 -14.49
C GLN A 3 6.42 1.05 -13.41
N GLY A 4 6.58 1.66 -12.23
CA GLY A 4 5.69 1.45 -11.08
C GLY A 4 4.21 1.69 -11.36
N ALA A 5 3.88 2.70 -12.19
CA ALA A 5 2.51 2.97 -12.60
C ALA A 5 1.87 1.83 -13.42
N ALA A 6 2.65 1.17 -14.28
CA ALA A 6 2.16 0.04 -15.08
C ALA A 6 1.91 -1.17 -14.19
N LEU A 7 2.85 -1.49 -13.30
CA LEU A 7 2.68 -2.56 -12.32
C LEU A 7 1.50 -2.32 -11.38
N TYR A 8 1.30 -1.07 -10.93
CA TYR A 8 0.13 -0.70 -10.14
C TYR A 8 -1.18 -0.94 -10.90
N ALA A 9 -1.24 -0.53 -12.17
CA ALA A 9 -2.41 -0.73 -13.01
C ALA A 9 -2.75 -2.22 -13.20
N GLU A 10 -1.74 -3.06 -13.32
CA GLU A 10 -1.89 -4.51 -13.51
C GLU A 10 -2.24 -5.26 -12.21
N SER A 11 -1.67 -4.84 -11.07
CA SER A 11 -1.69 -5.63 -9.84
C SER A 11 -2.60 -5.06 -8.74
N CYS A 12 -2.83 -3.74 -8.73
CA CYS A 12 -3.42 -3.05 -7.58
C CYS A 12 -4.74 -2.34 -7.92
N ALA A 13 -4.84 -1.79 -9.13
CA ALA A 13 -5.91 -0.90 -9.53
C ALA A 13 -7.30 -1.54 -9.61
N GLU A 14 -7.40 -2.88 -9.70
CA GLU A 14 -8.70 -3.58 -9.67
C GLU A 14 -9.44 -3.32 -8.35
N CYS A 15 -8.72 -3.26 -7.23
CA CYS A 15 -9.29 -3.02 -5.90
C CYS A 15 -9.07 -1.58 -5.42
N HIS A 16 -7.87 -1.03 -5.61
CA HIS A 16 -7.52 0.31 -5.13
C HIS A 16 -7.85 1.44 -6.12
N ARG A 17 -8.46 1.09 -7.26
CA ARG A 17 -8.81 1.96 -8.39
C ARG A 17 -7.62 2.57 -9.12
N PRO A 18 -7.72 2.86 -10.44
CA PRO A 18 -6.62 3.45 -11.20
C PRO A 18 -6.15 4.82 -10.70
N ASP A 19 -7.01 5.55 -10.00
CA ASP A 19 -6.76 6.88 -9.44
C ASP A 19 -6.36 6.86 -7.96
N LEU A 20 -6.04 5.68 -7.41
CA LEU A 20 -5.66 5.46 -6.02
C LEU A 20 -6.78 5.73 -4.99
N SER A 21 -8.01 5.97 -5.42
CA SER A 21 -9.08 6.40 -4.50
C SER A 21 -9.66 5.28 -3.63
N GLY A 22 -9.38 4.01 -3.94
CA GLY A 22 -9.88 2.86 -3.18
C GLY A 22 -11.41 2.81 -3.07
N ASP A 23 -11.95 2.07 -2.11
CA ASP A 23 -13.39 2.08 -1.85
C ASP A 23 -13.79 3.37 -1.10
N PRO A 24 -14.81 4.13 -1.56
CA PRO A 24 -15.26 5.34 -0.85
C PRO A 24 -15.72 5.07 0.59
N ASP A 25 -16.20 3.85 0.88
CA ASP A 25 -16.65 3.42 2.20
C ASP A 25 -15.57 2.64 2.96
N TRP A 26 -14.28 2.79 2.61
CA TRP A 26 -13.18 1.98 3.15
C TRP A 26 -13.05 1.93 4.68
N LYS A 27 -13.60 2.93 5.38
CA LYS A 27 -13.63 3.00 6.85
C LYS A 27 -14.70 2.10 7.47
N SER A 28 -15.60 1.53 6.67
CA SER A 28 -16.64 0.61 7.07
C SER A 28 -16.31 -0.81 6.63
N ARG A 29 -16.88 -1.80 7.31
CA ARG A 29 -16.79 -3.20 6.86
C ARG A 29 -17.69 -3.43 5.64
N ALA A 30 -17.30 -4.38 4.79
CA ALA A 30 -18.17 -4.93 3.75
C ALA A 30 -19.31 -5.76 4.37
N ASP A 31 -20.31 -6.11 3.56
CA ASP A 31 -21.51 -6.85 4.02
C ASP A 31 -21.18 -8.22 4.62
N ASP A 32 -20.06 -8.81 4.20
CA ASP A 32 -19.54 -10.07 4.73
C ASP A 32 -18.54 -9.89 5.88
N GLY A 33 -18.41 -8.67 6.41
CA GLY A 33 -17.52 -8.31 7.50
C GLY A 33 -16.07 -8.06 7.10
N GLY A 34 -15.69 -8.23 5.82
CA GLY A 34 -14.34 -7.97 5.32
C GLY A 34 -13.94 -6.48 5.34
N LEU A 35 -12.64 -6.22 5.29
CA LEU A 35 -12.12 -4.87 5.06
C LEU A 35 -12.25 -4.48 3.59
N ARG A 36 -12.54 -3.20 3.37
CA ARG A 36 -12.59 -2.58 2.05
C ARG A 36 -11.22 -1.99 1.71
N PRO A 37 -10.80 -1.99 0.43
CA PRO A 37 -9.50 -1.48 0.03
C PRO A 37 -9.40 0.03 0.30
N PRO A 38 -8.47 0.50 1.15
CA PRO A 38 -8.33 1.93 1.42
C PRO A 38 -7.80 2.70 0.19
N PRO A 39 -8.06 4.02 0.11
CA PRO A 39 -7.34 4.91 -0.77
C PRO A 39 -5.84 4.80 -0.52
N GLN A 40 -5.07 4.81 -1.61
CA GLN A 40 -3.61 4.84 -1.60
C GLN A 40 -3.08 6.27 -1.80
N ASP A 41 -3.93 7.23 -2.15
CA ASP A 41 -3.59 8.66 -2.15
C ASP A 41 -3.53 9.24 -0.72
N ALA A 42 -3.35 10.57 -0.63
CA ALA A 42 -3.29 11.28 0.65
C ALA A 42 -4.58 11.21 1.49
N SER A 43 -5.73 10.83 0.91
CA SER A 43 -7.00 10.68 1.65
C SER A 43 -7.07 9.40 2.48
N GLY A 44 -6.19 8.44 2.20
CA GLY A 44 -6.01 7.21 2.93
C GLY A 44 -5.09 7.36 4.14
N HIS A 45 -4.44 6.25 4.51
CA HIS A 45 -3.53 6.19 5.66
C HIS A 45 -2.23 5.42 5.37
N THR A 46 -1.99 5.01 4.13
CA THR A 46 -0.80 4.25 3.73
C THR A 46 0.50 4.95 4.13
N TRP A 47 0.53 6.27 4.07
CA TRP A 47 1.68 7.09 4.46
C TRP A 47 2.01 7.05 5.96
N HIS A 48 1.16 6.43 6.80
CA HIS A 48 1.48 6.17 8.20
C HIS A 48 2.43 4.98 8.42
N HIS A 49 2.71 4.19 7.39
CA HIS A 49 3.46 2.94 7.51
C HIS A 49 4.85 3.05 6.89
N PRO A 50 5.88 2.44 7.50
CA PRO A 50 7.23 2.42 6.95
C PRO A 50 7.32 1.53 5.70
N ASP A 51 8.32 1.80 4.85
CA ASP A 51 8.52 1.07 3.59
C ASP A 51 8.59 -0.45 3.76
N ASP A 52 9.34 -0.92 4.75
CA ASP A 52 9.56 -2.36 4.98
C ASP A 52 8.25 -3.08 5.38
N GLU A 53 7.35 -2.36 6.06
CA GLU A 53 6.02 -2.84 6.39
C GLU A 53 5.14 -2.89 5.13
N LEU A 54 5.11 -1.82 4.34
CA LEU A 54 4.35 -1.75 3.09
C LEU A 54 4.79 -2.82 2.08
N VAL A 55 6.09 -3.01 1.90
CA VAL A 55 6.66 -4.10 1.09
C VAL A 55 6.21 -5.46 1.63
N GLY A 56 6.27 -5.63 2.95
CA GLY A 56 5.81 -6.83 3.63
C GLY A 56 4.32 -7.15 3.37
N ILE A 57 3.45 -6.14 3.44
CA ILE A 57 2.02 -6.25 3.17
C ILE A 57 1.78 -6.73 1.73
N VAL A 58 2.44 -6.11 0.74
CA VAL A 58 2.26 -6.47 -0.67
C VAL A 58 2.77 -7.89 -0.95
N LEU A 59 3.98 -8.22 -0.49
CA LEU A 59 4.60 -9.49 -0.82
C LEU A 59 3.96 -10.66 -0.06
N ARG A 60 3.55 -10.49 1.20
CA ARG A 60 3.05 -11.59 2.05
C ARG A 60 1.52 -11.63 2.18
N GLY A 61 0.81 -10.56 1.84
CA GLY A 61 -0.65 -10.49 2.01
C GLY A 61 -1.09 -10.84 3.43
N TYR A 62 -2.18 -11.62 3.55
CA TYR A 62 -2.85 -12.04 4.78
C TYR A 62 -2.01 -12.73 5.87
N ASP A 63 -0.75 -13.09 5.61
CA ASP A 63 0.18 -13.53 6.66
C ASP A 63 0.69 -12.36 7.53
N PHE A 64 0.33 -11.12 7.18
CA PHE A 64 0.46 -9.91 7.99
C PHE A 64 -0.81 -9.70 8.85
N PRO A 65 -0.77 -9.11 10.07
CA PRO A 65 -1.79 -9.29 11.13
C PRO A 65 -3.13 -8.57 10.92
N VAL A 66 -3.75 -8.69 9.75
CA VAL A 66 -5.09 -8.18 9.45
C VAL A 66 -5.96 -9.33 8.91
N PRO A 67 -6.50 -10.19 9.80
CA PRO A 67 -7.25 -11.39 9.44
C PRO A 67 -8.42 -11.16 8.47
N GLU A 68 -8.96 -9.95 8.42
CA GLU A 68 -10.14 -9.60 7.63
C GLU A 68 -9.83 -8.96 6.25
N SER A 69 -8.54 -8.97 5.83
CA SER A 69 -8.03 -8.04 4.82
C SER A 69 -8.25 -8.29 3.32
N ARG A 70 -8.74 -9.37 2.74
CA ARG A 70 -8.89 -9.63 1.26
C ARG A 70 -7.76 -9.34 0.26
N MET A 71 -6.66 -8.71 0.64
CA MET A 71 -5.53 -8.42 -0.23
C MET A 71 -4.70 -9.70 -0.47
N PRO A 72 -4.54 -10.16 -1.71
CA PRO A 72 -3.73 -11.34 -2.01
C PRO A 72 -2.24 -11.06 -1.75
N SER A 73 -1.47 -12.13 -1.53
CA SER A 73 0.00 -12.06 -1.56
C SER A 73 0.49 -11.96 -3.00
N PHE A 74 1.42 -11.05 -3.27
CA PHE A 74 2.05 -10.88 -4.57
C PHE A 74 3.47 -11.43 -4.66
N GLY A 75 3.99 -12.06 -3.60
CA GLY A 75 5.39 -12.51 -3.52
C GLY A 75 5.81 -13.60 -4.51
N SER A 76 4.86 -14.24 -5.20
CA SER A 76 5.13 -15.17 -6.30
C SER A 76 5.15 -14.49 -7.68
N THR A 77 4.75 -13.22 -7.76
CA THR A 77 4.53 -12.47 -9.00
C THR A 77 5.31 -11.17 -9.09
N LEU A 78 5.59 -10.52 -7.95
CA LEU A 78 6.33 -9.27 -7.85
C LEU A 78 7.59 -9.49 -7.00
N THR A 79 8.67 -8.85 -7.43
CA THR A 79 9.91 -8.71 -6.68
C THR A 79 9.84 -7.51 -5.73
N GLU A 80 10.73 -7.45 -4.74
CA GLU A 80 10.83 -6.31 -3.82
C GLU A 80 11.07 -4.98 -4.56
N ASP A 81 11.96 -4.96 -5.56
CA ASP A 81 12.24 -3.77 -6.37
C ASP A 81 11.01 -3.30 -7.17
N GLU A 82 10.19 -4.23 -7.64
CA GLU A 82 8.93 -3.92 -8.33
C GLU A 82 7.89 -3.34 -7.37
N VAL A 83 7.82 -3.86 -6.14
CA VAL A 83 6.96 -3.30 -5.09
C VAL A 83 7.44 -1.91 -4.70
N LEU A 84 8.74 -1.68 -4.53
CA LEU A 84 9.29 -0.35 -4.27
C LEU A 84 8.95 0.64 -5.40
N ALA A 85 9.03 0.21 -6.66
CA ALA A 85 8.62 1.04 -7.79
C ALA A 85 7.11 1.39 -7.76
N ILE A 86 6.25 0.44 -7.37
CA ILE A 86 4.82 0.71 -7.15
C ILE A 86 4.61 1.71 -6.01
N LEU A 87 5.32 1.54 -4.89
CA LEU A 87 5.23 2.44 -3.74
C LEU A 87 5.70 3.85 -4.11
N ASP A 88 6.75 4.00 -4.91
CA ASP A 88 7.20 5.31 -5.42
C ASP A 88 6.14 6.00 -6.27
N PHE A 89 5.43 5.24 -7.12
CA PHE A 89 4.30 5.76 -7.88
C PHE A 89 3.16 6.23 -6.95
N ILE A 90 2.81 5.46 -5.92
CA ILE A 90 1.80 5.84 -4.94
C ILE A 90 2.23 7.11 -4.18
N LYS A 91 3.48 7.15 -3.69
CA LYS A 91 4.08 8.28 -2.95
C LYS A 91 4.07 9.59 -3.74
N ALA A 92 4.11 9.51 -5.07
CA ALA A 92 4.04 10.68 -5.94
C ALA A 92 2.67 11.38 -5.90
N SER A 93 1.61 10.69 -5.46
CA SER A 93 0.27 11.28 -5.28
C SER A 93 0.11 12.06 -3.97
N TRP A 94 1.03 11.90 -3.03
CA TRP A 94 0.93 12.50 -1.70
C TRP A 94 1.39 13.97 -1.69
N GLY A 95 1.03 14.71 -0.63
CA GLY A 95 1.61 16.02 -0.36
C GLY A 95 3.00 15.91 0.26
N ASP A 96 3.68 17.05 0.41
CA ASP A 96 5.00 17.11 1.05
C ASP A 96 4.96 16.67 2.52
N ALA A 97 3.86 16.98 3.22
CA ALA A 97 3.69 16.65 4.63
C ALA A 97 3.55 15.13 4.83
N GLU A 98 2.74 14.46 4.02
CA GLU A 98 2.54 13.01 4.08
C GLU A 98 3.82 12.26 3.69
N ARG A 99 4.53 12.72 2.64
CA ARG A 99 5.84 12.14 2.27
C ARG A 99 6.87 12.28 3.38
N LEU A 100 6.96 13.46 4.00
CA LEU A 100 7.87 13.68 5.12
C LEU A 100 7.53 12.77 6.31
N TYR A 101 6.25 12.69 6.66
CA TYR A 101 5.81 11.82 7.75
C TYR A 101 6.15 10.35 7.48
N GLN A 102 5.87 9.86 6.26
CA GLN A 102 6.16 8.49 5.89
C GLN A 102 7.66 8.18 5.89
N TRP A 103 8.48 9.12 5.44
CA TRP A 103 9.93 9.01 5.52
C TRP A 103 10.39 8.91 6.97
N GLU A 104 9.83 9.72 7.89
CA GLU A 104 10.13 9.61 9.32
C GLU A 104 9.75 8.25 9.89
N GLN A 105 8.59 7.69 9.52
CA GLN A 105 8.20 6.33 9.95
C GLN A 105 9.22 5.29 9.47
N THR A 106 9.63 5.39 8.20
CA THR A 106 10.62 4.49 7.59
C THR A 106 11.98 4.58 8.30
N VAL A 107 12.45 5.78 8.62
CA VAL A 107 13.71 5.96 9.35
C VAL A 107 13.60 5.39 10.77
N ARG A 108 12.55 5.75 11.51
CA ARG A 108 12.33 5.27 12.89
C ARG A 108 12.26 3.75 12.98
N ALA A 109 11.57 3.10 12.04
CA ALA A 109 11.45 1.64 12.01
C ALA A 109 12.79 0.90 11.81
N ARG A 110 13.80 1.59 11.26
CA ARG A 110 15.14 1.05 10.99
C ARG A 110 16.17 1.40 12.08
N GLU A 111 15.78 2.19 13.08
CA GLU A 111 16.65 2.45 14.23
C GLU A 111 16.79 1.19 15.08
N PRO A 112 18.02 0.83 15.50
CA PRO A 112 18.20 -0.27 16.45
C PRO A 112 17.54 0.10 17.79
N GLN A 113 16.69 -0.80 18.29
CA GLN A 113 16.04 -0.70 19.60
C GLN A 113 17.03 -0.84 20.76
#